data_AF-A0AA86UQU2-F1
#
_entry.id   AF-A0AA86UQU2-F1
#
_cell.length_a   1.000
_cell.length_b   1.000
_cell.length_c   1.000
_cell.angle_alpha   90.00
_cell.angle_beta   90.00
_cell.angle_gamma   90.00
#
_symmetry.space_group_name_H-M   'P 1'
#
loop_
_entity.id
_entity.type
_entity.pdbx_description
1 polymer ?
#
loop_
_entity_poly.entity_id
_entity_poly.type
_entity_poly.pdbx_seq_one_letter_code
_entity_poly.pdbx_strand_id
1 'polypeptide(L)'
;MNMESSSNSQEWQQEFEQRFIEQIKRRTLQNIQTARDAFYEFQNNDDQIKASFWIEMSQTMTINVPHKKLHDYYHNTWSKRFYTDIQSYKYEILNLMDHKIKTDSVKQYVKLIIQNLENKYKHTSFHYNSVYQFVNYRMKNTGKKSSPNKEKPQLMLDDQGSESYQYLADVFE
;
A
#
# COMPACT_ATOMS: atom_id res chain seq x y z
N MET A 1 28.83 -2.49 23.15
CA MET A 1 28.41 -1.80 21.91
C MET A 1 28.20 -2.88 20.86
N ASN A 2 26.95 -3.24 20.58
CA ASN A 2 26.59 -4.43 19.79
C ASN A 2 26.53 -4.07 18.29
N MET A 3 27.61 -4.34 17.54
CA MET A 3 27.62 -4.25 16.08
C MET A 3 27.30 -5.57 15.36
N GLU A 4 27.14 -6.68 16.09
CA GLU A 4 26.89 -8.01 15.49
C GLU A 4 25.43 -8.24 15.03
N SER A 5 24.52 -7.33 15.35
CA SER A 5 23.09 -7.49 15.08
C SER A 5 22.69 -7.35 13.60
N SER A 6 23.57 -6.77 12.77
CA SER A 6 23.22 -6.39 11.39
C SER A 6 23.45 -7.52 10.38
N SER A 7 24.45 -8.38 10.59
CA SER A 7 24.80 -9.46 9.65
C SER A 7 23.73 -10.57 9.65
N ASN A 8 23.33 -11.02 10.84
CA ASN A 8 22.32 -12.08 10.99
C ASN A 8 20.92 -11.66 10.48
N SER A 9 20.66 -10.36 10.33
CA SER A 9 19.35 -9.88 9.86
C SER A 9 19.13 -10.14 8.36
N GLN A 10 20.21 -10.27 7.57
CA GLN A 10 20.13 -10.46 6.13
C GLN A 10 20.15 -11.94 5.71
N GLU A 11 20.82 -12.81 6.45
CA GLU A 11 21.01 -14.22 6.07
C GLU A 11 19.67 -14.97 5.94
N TRP A 12 18.79 -14.90 6.94
CA TRP A 12 17.50 -15.59 6.86
C TRP A 12 16.57 -15.03 5.77
N GLN A 13 16.75 -13.77 5.35
CA GLN A 13 15.97 -13.17 4.26
C GLN A 13 16.33 -13.80 2.91
N GLN A 14 17.58 -14.23 2.74
CA GLN A 14 18.03 -14.93 1.53
C GLN A 14 17.39 -16.32 1.43
N GLU A 15 17.21 -17.00 2.57
CA GLU A 15 16.51 -18.30 2.63
C GLU A 15 14.99 -18.19 2.49
N PHE A 16 14.40 -17.05 2.86
CA PHE A 16 12.95 -16.87 2.99
C PHE A 16 12.19 -17.36 1.75
N GLU A 17 12.64 -16.96 0.56
CA GLU A 17 11.96 -17.27 -0.70
C GLU A 17 11.89 -18.77 -0.96
N GLN A 18 13.04 -19.46 -0.83
CA GLN A 18 13.12 -20.89 -1.04
C GLN A 18 12.21 -21.63 -0.05
N ARG A 19 12.29 -21.27 1.24
CA ARG A 19 11.47 -21.88 2.29
C ARG A 19 9.98 -21.62 2.09
N PHE A 20 9.63 -20.44 1.60
CA PHE A 20 8.24 -20.11 1.27
C PHE A 20 7.72 -21.02 0.15
N ILE A 21 8.48 -21.16 -0.95
CA ILE A 21 8.11 -22.03 -2.08
C ILE A 21 7.96 -23.49 -1.62
N GLU A 22 8.94 -24.02 -0.88
CA GLU A 22 8.93 -25.38 -0.35
C GLU A 22 7.71 -25.63 0.54
N GLN A 23 7.38 -24.67 1.40
CA GLN A 23 6.25 -24.78 2.31
C GLN A 23 4.90 -24.77 1.57
N ILE A 24 4.75 -23.96 0.52
CA ILE A 24 3.52 -23.98 -0.30
C ILE A 24 3.41 -25.30 -1.06
N LYS A 25 4.49 -25.80 -1.67
CA LYS A 25 4.51 -27.12 -2.34
C LYS A 25 4.03 -28.21 -1.41
N ARG A 26 4.55 -28.24 -0.18
CA ARG A 26 4.20 -29.24 0.83
C ARG A 26 2.70 -29.23 1.16
N ARG A 27 2.09 -28.04 1.23
CA ARG A 27 0.69 -27.87 1.64
C ARG A 27 -0.33 -28.05 0.51
N THR A 28 0.06 -27.70 -0.71
CA THR A 28 -0.86 -27.67 -1.87
C THR A 28 -0.67 -28.87 -2.80
N LEU A 29 0.45 -29.59 -2.66
CA LEU A 29 0.87 -30.66 -3.56
C LEU A 29 1.03 -30.21 -5.03
N GLN A 30 1.15 -28.90 -5.27
CA GLN A 30 1.33 -28.35 -6.59
C GLN A 30 2.81 -28.26 -7.00
N ASN A 31 3.05 -28.32 -8.31
CA ASN A 31 4.37 -28.14 -8.89
C ASN A 31 4.69 -26.64 -9.07
N ILE A 32 5.18 -26.02 -8.00
CA ILE A 32 5.48 -24.57 -7.97
C ILE A 32 6.95 -24.35 -8.31
N GLN A 33 7.27 -23.64 -9.37
CA GLN A 33 8.68 -23.46 -9.76
C GLN A 33 9.23 -22.09 -9.37
N THR A 34 8.37 -21.07 -9.33
CA THR A 34 8.80 -19.70 -9.09
C THR A 34 8.19 -19.12 -7.82
N ALA A 35 8.85 -18.09 -7.29
CA ALA A 35 8.33 -17.35 -6.16
C ALA A 35 7.01 -16.61 -6.46
N ARG A 36 6.81 -16.23 -7.73
CA ARG A 36 5.57 -15.61 -8.21
C ARG A 36 4.42 -16.61 -8.15
N ASP A 37 4.64 -17.83 -8.60
CA ASP A 37 3.62 -18.88 -8.56
C ASP A 37 3.27 -19.22 -7.10
N ALA A 38 4.28 -19.36 -6.22
CA ALA A 38 4.07 -19.58 -4.80
C ALA A 38 3.26 -18.47 -4.15
N PHE A 39 3.54 -17.22 -4.50
CA PHE A 39 2.79 -16.06 -4.02
C PHE A 39 1.32 -16.12 -4.43
N TYR A 40 1.02 -16.36 -5.71
CA TYR A 40 -0.37 -16.43 -6.19
C TYR A 40 -1.11 -17.62 -5.59
N GLU A 41 -0.45 -18.78 -5.51
CA GLU A 41 -1.01 -19.96 -4.89
C GLU A 41 -1.33 -19.68 -3.41
N PHE A 42 -0.41 -19.06 -2.66
CA PHE A 42 -0.70 -18.66 -1.28
C PHE A 42 -1.88 -17.69 -1.18
N GLN A 43 -2.01 -16.70 -2.06
CA GLN A 43 -3.13 -15.75 -2.02
C GLN A 43 -4.48 -16.42 -2.26
N ASN A 44 -4.53 -17.33 -3.23
CA ASN A 44 -5.77 -17.98 -3.68
C ASN A 44 -6.24 -19.12 -2.78
N ASN A 45 -5.37 -19.66 -1.93
CA ASN A 45 -5.73 -20.72 -1.01
C ASN A 45 -6.61 -20.23 0.16
N ASP A 46 -7.42 -21.15 0.68
CA ASP A 46 -8.31 -20.89 1.80
C ASP A 46 -7.55 -20.62 3.11
N ASP A 47 -8.24 -20.00 4.07
CA ASP A 47 -7.67 -19.66 5.38
C ASP A 47 -7.16 -20.89 6.14
N GLN A 48 -7.71 -22.07 5.87
CA GLN A 48 -7.22 -23.34 6.43
C GLN A 48 -5.79 -23.65 6.00
N ILE A 49 -5.42 -23.38 4.74
CA ILE A 49 -4.06 -23.58 4.22
C ILE A 49 -3.13 -22.45 4.67
N LYS A 50 -3.66 -21.30 5.11
CA LYS A 50 -2.87 -20.20 5.69
C LYS A 50 -2.68 -20.35 7.20
N ALA A 51 -3.57 -21.05 7.88
CA ALA A 51 -3.46 -21.36 9.30
C ALA A 51 -2.15 -22.08 9.59
N SER A 52 -1.47 -21.72 10.68
CA SER A 52 -0.14 -22.21 11.07
C SER A 52 1.00 -22.10 10.04
N PHE A 53 0.78 -21.51 8.86
CA PHE A 53 1.78 -21.47 7.77
C PHE A 53 3.12 -20.92 8.24
N TRP A 54 3.08 -19.77 8.92
CA TRP A 54 4.28 -19.09 9.42
C TRP A 54 4.96 -19.85 10.56
N ILE A 55 4.19 -20.56 11.39
CA ILE A 55 4.71 -21.38 12.47
C ILE A 55 5.53 -22.52 11.87
N GLU A 56 4.95 -23.24 10.91
CA GLU A 56 5.66 -24.33 10.24
C GLU A 56 6.85 -23.83 9.43
N MET A 57 6.71 -22.71 8.71
CA MET A 57 7.82 -22.12 7.99
C MET A 57 8.98 -21.80 8.94
N SER A 58 8.71 -21.22 10.12
CA SER A 58 9.75 -20.93 11.11
C SER A 58 10.50 -22.16 11.61
N GLN A 59 9.85 -23.32 11.66
CA GLN A 59 10.46 -24.59 12.06
C GLN A 59 11.37 -25.17 10.96
N THR A 60 11.19 -24.74 9.71
CA THR A 60 12.00 -25.21 8.56
C THR A 60 13.18 -24.29 8.22
N MET A 61 13.26 -23.12 8.85
CA MET A 61 14.37 -22.18 8.64
C MET A 61 15.66 -22.74 9.27
N THR A 62 16.81 -22.49 8.64
CA THR A 62 18.11 -22.88 9.20
C THR A 62 18.45 -22.01 10.43
N ILE A 63 18.10 -20.73 10.34
CA ILE A 63 18.21 -19.76 11.42
C ILE A 63 16.89 -19.70 12.17
N ASN A 64 16.92 -19.72 13.50
CA ASN A 64 15.72 -19.57 14.30
C ASN A 64 15.12 -18.16 14.13
N VAL A 65 14.07 -18.06 13.30
CA VAL A 65 13.34 -16.82 13.04
C VAL A 65 11.93 -16.94 13.59
N PRO A 66 11.49 -16.05 14.50
CA PRO A 66 10.12 -16.07 15.00
C PRO A 66 9.11 -15.97 13.85
N HIS A 67 8.07 -16.81 13.86
CA HIS A 67 7.03 -16.82 12.82
C HIS A 67 6.40 -15.45 12.55
N LYS A 68 6.24 -14.62 13.59
CA LYS A 68 5.73 -13.24 13.45
C LYS A 68 6.64 -12.39 12.55
N LYS A 69 7.96 -12.55 12.67
CA LYS A 69 8.94 -11.83 11.85
C LYS A 69 8.87 -12.26 10.38
N LEU A 70 8.64 -13.55 10.11
CA LEU A 70 8.43 -14.08 8.75
C LEU A 70 7.15 -13.51 8.13
N HIS A 71 6.03 -13.53 8.88
CA HIS A 71 4.76 -12.95 8.47
C HIS A 71 4.90 -11.45 8.16
N ASP A 72 5.53 -10.69 9.06
CA ASP A 72 5.69 -9.24 8.89
C ASP A 72 6.60 -8.93 7.69
N TYR A 73 7.65 -9.71 7.48
CA TYR A 73 8.51 -9.58 6.32
C TYR A 73 7.79 -9.88 5.00
N TYR A 74 6.97 -10.93 5.00
CA TYR A 74 6.12 -11.28 3.86
C TYR A 74 5.23 -10.11 3.46
N HIS A 75 4.45 -9.57 4.39
CA HIS A 75 3.48 -8.51 4.09
C HIS A 75 4.14 -7.17 3.79
N ASN A 76 5.23 -6.83 4.49
CA ASN A 76 5.84 -5.50 4.38
C ASN A 76 6.89 -5.38 3.28
N THR A 77 7.50 -6.49 2.86
CA THR A 77 8.64 -6.47 1.94
C THR A 77 8.44 -7.43 0.79
N TRP A 78 8.44 -8.74 1.07
CA TRP A 78 8.59 -9.75 0.03
C TRP A 78 7.40 -9.81 -0.92
N SER A 79 6.16 -9.76 -0.42
CA SER A 79 4.96 -9.84 -1.28
C SER A 79 4.81 -8.63 -2.21
N LYS A 80 5.31 -7.45 -1.80
CA LYS A 80 5.17 -6.20 -2.57
C LYS A 80 5.80 -6.26 -3.95
N ARG A 81 6.84 -7.08 -4.15
CA ARG A 81 7.52 -7.23 -5.45
C ARG A 81 6.68 -7.91 -6.54
N PHE A 82 5.56 -8.53 -6.16
CA PHE A 82 4.66 -9.20 -7.10
C PHE A 82 3.46 -8.34 -7.49
N TYR A 83 3.21 -7.26 -6.74
CA TYR A 83 2.15 -6.34 -7.07
C TYR A 83 2.64 -5.29 -8.05
N THR A 84 1.72 -4.85 -8.89
CA THR A 84 1.92 -3.75 -9.83
C THR A 84 1.92 -2.42 -9.08
N ASP A 85 2.86 -1.54 -9.42
CA ASP A 85 2.88 -0.19 -8.88
C ASP A 85 1.66 0.61 -9.36
N ILE A 86 0.87 1.10 -8.41
CA ILE A 86 -0.35 1.87 -8.66
C ILE A 86 -0.07 3.22 -9.33
N GLN A 87 1.15 3.77 -9.22
CA GLN A 87 1.48 5.08 -9.79
C GLN A 87 1.30 5.09 -11.31
N SER A 88 1.61 3.97 -11.96
CA SER A 88 1.45 3.80 -13.42
C SER A 88 -0.02 3.79 -13.87
N TYR A 89 -0.96 3.61 -12.94
CA TYR A 89 -2.41 3.50 -13.20
C TYR A 89 -3.21 4.60 -12.48
N LYS A 90 -2.53 5.63 -12.00
CA LYS A 90 -3.14 6.68 -11.18
C LYS A 90 -4.29 7.38 -11.91
N TYR A 91 -4.13 7.67 -13.20
CA TYR A 91 -5.16 8.36 -13.99
C TYR A 91 -6.38 7.48 -14.21
N GLU A 92 -6.19 6.19 -14.49
CA GLU A 92 -7.26 5.22 -14.61
C GLU A 92 -8.04 5.07 -13.32
N ILE A 93 -7.34 4.98 -12.18
CA ILE A 93 -7.98 4.94 -10.86
C ILE A 93 -8.83 6.19 -10.64
N LEU A 94 -8.31 7.37 -10.98
CA LEU A 94 -9.06 8.63 -10.86
C LEU A 94 -10.30 8.66 -11.77
N ASN A 95 -10.19 8.20 -13.02
CA ASN A 95 -11.32 8.11 -13.94
C ASN A 95 -12.40 7.16 -13.40
N LEU A 96 -12.00 5.99 -12.88
CA LEU A 96 -12.93 5.07 -12.20
C LEU A 96 -13.56 5.72 -10.96
N MET A 97 -12.82 6.57 -10.25
CA MET A 97 -13.32 7.31 -9.09
C MET A 97 -14.39 8.35 -9.45
N ASP A 98 -14.25 9.00 -10.59
CA ASP A 98 -15.14 10.08 -11.05
C ASP A 98 -16.47 9.56 -11.60
N HIS A 99 -16.52 8.29 -12.02
CA HIS A 99 -17.75 7.62 -12.49
C HIS A 99 -18.79 7.31 -11.39
N LYS A 100 -18.61 7.84 -10.17
CA LYS A 100 -19.56 7.77 -9.03
C LYS A 100 -20.18 6.38 -8.87
N ILE A 101 -19.34 5.34 -8.74
CA ILE A 101 -19.86 4.03 -8.34
C ILE A 101 -20.52 4.22 -6.98
N LYS A 102 -21.84 4.01 -6.92
CA LYS A 102 -22.61 4.06 -5.69
C LYS A 102 -22.20 2.85 -4.85
N THR A 103 -21.37 3.09 -3.84
CA THR A 103 -20.97 2.06 -2.88
C THR A 103 -21.16 2.60 -1.47
N ASP A 104 -21.59 1.74 -0.56
CA ASP A 104 -21.82 2.13 0.84
C ASP A 104 -20.50 2.23 1.63
N SER A 105 -19.39 1.75 1.07
CA SER A 105 -18.09 1.76 1.75
C SER A 105 -16.90 1.94 0.81
N VAL A 106 -15.87 2.67 1.31
CA VAL A 106 -14.57 2.82 0.63
C VAL A 106 -13.94 1.45 0.34
N LYS A 107 -14.14 0.47 1.23
CA LYS A 107 -13.58 -0.88 1.05
C LYS A 107 -14.17 -1.58 -0.18
N GLN A 108 -15.49 -1.55 -0.35
CA GLN A 108 -16.14 -2.09 -1.54
C GLN A 108 -15.71 -1.33 -2.79
N TYR A 109 -15.57 -0.01 -2.70
CA TYR A 109 -15.14 0.79 -3.84
C TYR A 109 -13.74 0.41 -4.33
N VAL A 110 -12.81 0.24 -3.40
CA VAL A 110 -11.44 -0.19 -3.70
C VAL A 110 -11.42 -1.59 -4.34
N LYS A 111 -12.25 -2.52 -3.85
CA LYS A 111 -12.38 -3.85 -4.47
C LYS A 111 -12.85 -3.75 -5.92
N LEU A 112 -13.86 -2.92 -6.19
CA LEU A 112 -14.36 -2.72 -7.55
C LEU A 112 -13.31 -2.08 -8.47
N ILE A 113 -12.55 -1.09 -7.98
CA ILE A 113 -11.46 -0.47 -8.74
C ILE A 113 -10.41 -1.52 -9.11
N ILE A 114 -9.97 -2.33 -8.14
CA ILE A 114 -8.98 -3.41 -8.38
C ILE A 114 -9.53 -4.40 -9.40
N GLN A 115 -10.76 -4.88 -9.22
CA GLN A 115 -11.39 -5.79 -10.18
C GLN A 115 -11.46 -5.20 -11.60
N ASN A 116 -11.81 -3.93 -11.74
CA ASN A 116 -11.84 -3.27 -13.05
C ASN A 116 -10.45 -3.19 -13.68
N LEU A 117 -9.43 -2.84 -12.90
CA LEU A 117 -8.05 -2.78 -13.38
C LEU A 117 -7.53 -4.16 -13.78
N GLU A 118 -7.70 -5.19 -12.95
CA GLU A 118 -7.24 -6.55 -13.23
C GLU A 118 -8.01 -7.17 -14.41
N ASN A 119 -9.29 -6.82 -14.58
CA ASN A 119 -10.06 -7.22 -15.76
C ASN A 119 -9.54 -6.59 -17.05
N LYS A 120 -9.15 -5.30 -17.01
CA LYS A 120 -8.66 -4.53 -18.15
C LYS A 120 -7.21 -4.85 -18.49
N TYR A 121 -6.35 -4.95 -17.48
CA TYR A 121 -4.92 -5.22 -17.60
C TYR A 121 -4.64 -6.64 -17.13
N LYS A 122 -4.81 -7.58 -18.06
CA LYS A 122 -4.54 -9.00 -17.79
C LYS A 122 -3.13 -9.18 -17.24
N HIS A 123 -2.97 -10.11 -16.30
CA HIS A 123 -1.70 -10.42 -15.62
C HIS A 123 -1.15 -9.32 -14.71
N THR A 124 -1.95 -8.31 -14.35
CA THR A 124 -1.62 -7.39 -13.26
C THR A 124 -2.32 -7.84 -11.97
N SER A 125 -1.70 -7.53 -10.85
CA SER A 125 -2.33 -7.66 -9.53
C SER A 125 -1.97 -6.44 -8.69
N PHE A 126 -2.96 -5.89 -7.99
CA PHE A 126 -2.78 -4.64 -7.23
C PHE A 126 -2.87 -4.88 -5.73
N HIS A 127 -1.94 -4.31 -4.98
CA HIS A 127 -1.96 -4.43 -3.53
C HIS A 127 -3.12 -3.60 -2.96
N TYR A 128 -4.08 -4.26 -2.29
CA TYR A 128 -5.29 -3.62 -1.78
C TYR A 128 -5.01 -2.36 -0.94
N ASN A 129 -4.05 -2.43 -0.01
CA ASN A 129 -3.76 -1.30 0.88
C ASN A 129 -3.23 -0.08 0.12
N SER A 130 -2.48 -0.30 -0.97
CA SER A 130 -1.92 0.80 -1.76
C SER A 130 -3.05 1.56 -2.48
N VAL A 131 -3.96 0.82 -3.11
CA VAL A 131 -5.15 1.40 -3.75
C VAL A 131 -6.06 2.05 -2.71
N TYR A 132 -6.27 1.40 -1.57
CA TYR A 132 -7.09 1.94 -0.47
C TYR A 132 -6.55 3.28 0.05
N GLN A 133 -5.25 3.38 0.32
CA GLN A 133 -4.63 4.61 0.78
C GLN A 133 -4.79 5.73 -0.25
N PHE A 134 -4.56 5.43 -1.53
CA PHE A 134 -4.73 6.38 -2.62
C PHE A 134 -6.17 6.90 -2.72
N VAL A 135 -7.16 6.00 -2.79
CA VAL A 135 -8.58 6.32 -2.89
C VAL A 135 -9.05 7.11 -1.67
N ASN A 136 -8.71 6.65 -0.46
CA ASN A 136 -9.11 7.31 0.79
C ASN A 136 -8.52 8.73 0.91
N TYR A 137 -7.24 8.91 0.54
CA TYR A 137 -6.61 10.23 0.49
C TYR A 137 -7.34 11.15 -0.49
N ARG A 138 -7.66 10.65 -1.68
CA ARG A 138 -8.36 11.44 -2.71
C ARG A 138 -9.76 11.86 -2.24
N MET A 139 -10.55 10.95 -1.70
CA MET A 139 -11.90 11.24 -1.17
C MET A 139 -11.90 12.28 -0.06
N LYS A 140 -10.93 12.21 0.86
CA LYS A 140 -10.79 13.19 1.95
C LYS A 140 -10.43 14.60 1.47
N ASN A 141 -9.74 14.71 0.34
CA ASN A 141 -9.27 15.99 -0.19
C ASN A 141 -10.21 16.62 -1.21
N THR A 142 -11.04 15.85 -1.89
CA THR A 142 -12.09 16.38 -2.78
C THR A 142 -13.18 17.15 -2.03
N GLY A 143 -13.42 16.85 -0.75
CA GLY A 143 -14.36 17.60 0.10
C GLY A 143 -13.80 18.90 0.72
N LYS A 144 -12.49 19.16 0.61
CA LYS A 144 -11.82 20.30 1.28
C LYS A 144 -11.57 21.53 0.39
N LYS A 145 -11.92 21.47 -0.90
CA LYS A 145 -11.61 22.54 -1.89
C LYS A 145 -12.71 23.57 -2.12
N SER A 146 -13.75 23.59 -1.30
CA SER A 146 -14.81 24.59 -1.36
C SER A 146 -14.91 25.35 -0.03
N SER A 147 -13.81 25.98 0.39
CA SER A 147 -13.94 27.23 1.14
C SER A 147 -14.04 28.33 0.10
N PRO A 148 -15.18 29.06 0.02
CA PRO A 148 -15.30 30.20 -0.87
C PRO A 148 -14.17 31.16 -0.55
N ASN A 149 -13.55 31.65 -1.62
CA ASN A 149 -12.60 32.74 -1.65
C ASN A 149 -12.96 33.74 -0.54
N LYS A 150 -12.19 33.79 0.56
CA LYS A 150 -12.23 34.97 1.42
C LYS A 150 -11.72 36.08 0.52
N GLU A 151 -12.67 36.89 0.03
CA GLU A 151 -12.40 38.09 -0.74
C GLU A 151 -11.23 38.79 -0.08
N LYS A 152 -10.11 38.93 -0.81
CA LYS A 152 -9.04 39.82 -0.38
C LYS A 152 -9.72 41.18 -0.14
N PRO A 153 -9.51 41.83 1.01
CA PRO A 153 -9.95 43.21 1.18
C PRO A 153 -9.41 44.00 -0.01
N GLN A 154 -10.34 44.54 -0.79
CA GLN A 154 -10.03 45.37 -1.93
C GLN A 154 -9.33 46.61 -1.36
N LEU A 155 -8.03 46.74 -1.60
CA LEU A 155 -7.30 47.97 -1.28
C LEU A 155 -8.00 49.12 -2.02
N MET A 156 -8.68 49.99 -1.29
CA MET A 156 -9.02 51.31 -1.81
C MET A 156 -7.71 52.08 -1.93
N LEU A 157 -7.32 52.37 -3.17
CA LEU A 157 -6.31 53.37 -3.46
C LEU A 157 -6.96 54.72 -3.25
N ASP A 158 -6.57 55.42 -2.18
CA ASP A 158 -6.86 56.84 -2.06
C ASP A 158 -5.96 57.59 -3.06
N ASP A 159 -6.53 58.60 -3.71
CA ASP A 159 -5.98 59.37 -4.85
C ASP A 159 -4.76 60.25 -4.49
N GLN A 160 -4.07 59.96 -3.38
CA GLN A 160 -2.84 60.62 -2.98
C GLN A 160 -1.79 59.57 -2.64
N GLY A 161 -1.03 59.17 -3.66
CA GLY A 161 -0.01 58.12 -3.62
C GLY A 161 0.96 58.20 -2.44
N SER A 162 0.61 57.53 -1.35
CA SER A 162 1.49 57.26 -0.22
C SER A 162 1.25 55.85 0.30
N GLU A 163 2.16 54.94 -0.04
CA GLU A 163 2.22 53.60 0.55
C GLU A 163 2.69 53.73 2.01
N SER A 164 1.81 53.47 2.97
CA SER A 164 2.21 53.25 4.37
C SER A 164 2.13 51.77 4.70
N TYR A 165 3.29 51.12 4.82
CA TYR A 165 3.40 49.76 5.32
C TYR A 165 3.34 49.77 6.85
N GLN A 166 2.16 49.49 7.42
CA GLN A 166 2.07 49.07 8.82
C GLN A 166 2.33 47.57 8.90
N TYR A 167 3.58 47.23 9.23
CA TYR A 167 3.95 45.91 9.75
C TYR A 167 3.15 45.67 11.03
N LEU A 168 2.18 44.76 10.98
CA LEU A 168 1.69 44.09 12.18
C LEU A 168 2.74 43.07 12.59
N ALA A 169 3.67 43.53 13.43
CA ALA A 169 4.36 42.67 14.36
C ALA A 169 3.36 42.16 15.40
N ASP A 170 3.61 40.92 15.84
CA ASP A 170 3.03 40.23 16.99
C ASP A 170 1.61 39.67 16.83
N VAL A 171 1.51 38.34 16.74
CA VAL A 171 1.10 37.48 17.87
C VAL A 171 1.62 36.05 17.64
N PHE A 172 2.77 35.74 18.23
CA PHE A 172 3.10 34.40 18.71
C PHE A 172 3.44 34.55 20.19
N GLU A 173 2.46 34.24 21.04
CA GLU A 173 2.65 33.58 22.34
C GLU A 173 1.46 32.64 22.55
#